data_AF-A0A1X1RWB5-F1
#
_entry.id   AF-A0A1X1RWB5-F1
#
_cell.length_a   1.000
_cell.length_b   1.000
_cell.length_c   1.000
_cell.angle_alpha   90.00
_cell.angle_beta   90.00
_cell.angle_gamma   90.00
#
_symmetry.space_group_name_H-M   'P 1'
#
loop_
_entity.id
_entity.type
_entity.pdbx_description
1 polymer ?
#
loop_
_entity_poly.entity_id
_entity_poly.type
_entity_poly.pdbx_seq_one_letter_code
_entity_poly.pdbx_strand_id
1 'polypeptide(L)'
;MGSANAAQCLECGKAFTVSHGSGFFFHLLRCGECGRTRAIGFDELGDLHLRYLKGSPTPHCVASAKHDELVREYVDGEPVSATDYWAGVEALAGRCGCGGKITLDAPPRCPACRSVKFEEGPELIRYD
;
A
#
# COMPACT_ATOMS: atom_id res chain seq x y z
N MET A 1 -0.22 -7.03 -7.79
CA MET A 1 -0.75 -6.23 -8.92
C MET A 1 -1.78 -5.30 -8.36
N GLY A 2 -1.63 -4.02 -8.67
CA GLY A 2 -2.60 -3.00 -8.31
C GLY A 2 -3.55 -2.69 -9.47
N SER A 3 -4.66 -2.05 -9.13
CA SER A 3 -5.63 -1.58 -10.11
C SER A 3 -6.21 -0.23 -9.69
N ALA A 4 -6.81 0.46 -10.65
CA ALA A 4 -7.61 1.64 -10.43
C ALA A 4 -8.96 1.43 -11.10
N ASN A 5 -10.03 1.49 -10.32
CA ASN A 5 -11.39 1.25 -10.78
C ASN A 5 -12.17 2.56 -10.77
N ALA A 6 -13.11 2.71 -11.70
CA ALA A 6 -14.11 3.76 -11.59
C ALA A 6 -14.99 3.50 -10.36
N ALA A 7 -15.48 4.54 -9.70
CA ALA A 7 -16.43 4.41 -8.61
C ALA A 7 -17.43 5.56 -8.59
N GLN A 8 -18.66 5.28 -8.14
CA GLN A 8 -19.69 6.29 -7.93
C GLN A 8 -20.18 6.24 -6.49
N CYS A 9 -20.10 7.38 -5.78
CA CYS A 9 -20.58 7.47 -4.41
C CYS A 9 -22.11 7.40 -4.34
N LEU A 10 -22.62 6.50 -3.49
CA LEU A 10 -24.06 6.32 -3.30
C LEU A 10 -24.71 7.41 -2.44
N GLU A 11 -23.91 8.17 -1.69
CA GLU A 11 -24.43 9.21 -0.79
C GLU A 11 -24.48 10.60 -1.45
N CYS A 12 -23.50 10.93 -2.30
CA CYS A 12 -23.43 12.26 -2.94
C CYS A 12 -23.37 12.23 -4.48
N GLY A 13 -23.42 11.04 -5.09
CA GLY A 13 -23.39 10.85 -6.55
C GLY A 13 -22.04 11.13 -7.21
N LYS A 14 -21.01 11.58 -6.46
CA LYS A 14 -19.70 11.92 -7.00
C LYS A 14 -19.03 10.69 -7.63
N ALA A 15 -18.65 10.80 -8.90
CA ALA A 15 -17.74 9.88 -9.55
C ALA A 15 -16.28 10.15 -9.15
N PHE A 16 -15.52 9.09 -8.91
CA PHE A 16 -14.10 9.12 -8.54
C PHE A 16 -13.39 7.82 -8.91
N THR A 17 -12.10 7.73 -8.62
CA THR A 17 -11.29 6.54 -8.89
C THR A 17 -10.85 5.92 -7.56
N VAL A 18 -10.92 4.59 -7.48
CA VAL A 18 -10.45 3.81 -6.34
C VAL A 18 -9.23 3.01 -6.75
N SER A 19 -8.11 3.22 -6.08
CA SER A 19 -6.89 2.44 -6.28
C SER A 19 -6.83 1.28 -5.28
N HIS A 20 -6.60 0.07 -5.77
CA HIS A 20 -6.43 -1.16 -4.98
C HIS A 20 -5.07 -1.78 -5.21
N GLY A 21 -4.58 -2.48 -4.20
CA GLY A 21 -3.36 -3.27 -4.30
C GLY A 21 -2.08 -2.43 -4.27
N SER A 22 -1.05 -3.05 -3.69
CA SER A 22 0.33 -2.60 -3.77
C SER A 22 0.95 -2.97 -5.11
N GLY A 23 1.99 -2.24 -5.50
CA GLY A 23 2.82 -2.60 -6.64
C GLY A 23 3.93 -3.60 -6.28
N PHE A 24 4.75 -3.96 -7.27
CA PHE A 24 5.96 -4.76 -7.13
C PHE A 24 7.02 -4.09 -6.25
N PHE A 25 6.99 -2.75 -6.15
CA PHE A 25 8.03 -1.96 -5.51
C PHE A 25 7.52 -0.92 -4.50
N PHE A 26 6.23 -0.97 -4.13
CA PHE A 26 5.67 -0.04 -3.17
C PHE A 26 4.45 -0.63 -2.46
N HIS A 27 4.18 -0.15 -1.23
CA HIS A 27 2.90 -0.37 -0.56
C HIS A 27 1.95 0.79 -0.78
N LEU A 28 0.68 0.48 -1.06
CA LEU A 28 -0.37 1.49 -1.13
C LEU A 28 -1.14 1.58 0.20
N LEU A 29 -0.95 2.67 0.93
CA LEU A 29 -1.66 2.95 2.17
C LEU A 29 -2.72 4.03 1.96
N ARG A 30 -3.62 4.15 2.93
CA ARG A 30 -4.74 5.10 2.84
C ARG A 30 -5.06 5.76 4.16
N CYS A 31 -5.49 7.02 4.08
CA CYS A 31 -5.99 7.75 5.24
C CYS A 31 -7.36 7.23 5.68
N GLY A 32 -7.48 6.81 6.93
CA GLY A 32 -8.73 6.34 7.52
C GLY A 32 -9.84 7.40 7.61
N GLU A 33 -9.51 8.69 7.49
CA GLU A 33 -10.45 9.81 7.62
C GLU A 33 -10.92 10.38 6.27
N CYS A 34 -9.98 10.67 5.37
CA CYS A 34 -10.30 11.32 4.08
C CYS A 34 -10.14 10.42 2.85
N GLY A 35 -9.61 9.20 3.02
CA GLY A 35 -9.44 8.25 1.91
C GLY A 35 -8.29 8.57 0.95
N ARG A 36 -7.51 9.64 1.18
CA ARG A 36 -6.30 9.93 0.39
C ARG A 36 -5.29 8.80 0.53
N THR A 37 -4.70 8.40 -0.59
CA THR A 37 -3.67 7.36 -0.64
C THR A 37 -2.27 7.93 -0.41
N ARG A 38 -1.37 7.09 0.08
CA ARG A 38 0.08 7.33 0.12
C ARG A 38 0.77 6.05 -0.33
N ALA A 39 1.51 6.12 -1.42
CA ALA A 39 2.42 5.05 -1.82
C ALA A 39 3.73 5.20 -1.05
N ILE A 40 4.25 4.09 -0.51
CA ILE A 40 5.54 4.02 0.16
C ILE A 40 6.42 3.08 -0.65
N GLY A 41 7.47 3.63 -1.27
CA GLY A 41 8.42 2.86 -2.06
C GLY A 41 9.29 1.94 -1.20
N PHE A 42 9.76 0.84 -1.77
CA PHE A 42 10.68 -0.07 -1.06
C PHE A 42 12.08 0.54 -0.89
N ASP A 43 12.45 1.47 -1.76
CA ASP A 43 13.60 2.36 -1.61
C ASP A 43 13.42 3.34 -0.44
N GLU A 44 12.21 3.89 -0.25
CA GLU A 44 11.86 4.73 0.91
C GLU A 44 11.91 3.93 2.23
N LEU A 45 11.51 2.66 2.19
CA LEU A 45 11.62 1.76 3.35
C LEU A 45 13.06 1.36 3.66
N GLY A 46 13.93 1.33 2.65
CA GLY A 46 15.35 1.01 2.77
C GLY A 46 15.58 -0.30 3.55
N ASP A 47 16.43 -0.23 4.57
CA ASP A 47 16.85 -1.36 5.38
C ASP A 47 15.68 -2.14 6.00
N LEU A 48 14.56 -1.48 6.31
CA LEU A 48 13.38 -2.14 6.85
C LEU A 48 12.83 -3.18 5.86
N HIS A 49 12.78 -2.84 4.57
CA HIS A 49 12.32 -3.75 3.53
C HIS A 49 13.32 -4.88 3.28
N LEU A 50 14.61 -4.56 3.22
CA LEU A 50 15.66 -5.56 3.00
C LEU A 50 15.69 -6.61 4.12
N ARG A 51 15.57 -6.18 5.38
CA ARG A 51 15.49 -7.09 6.53
C ARG A 51 14.22 -7.95 6.54
N TYR A 52 13.12 -7.44 5.97
CA TYR A 52 11.89 -8.22 5.84
C TYR A 52 12.05 -9.32 4.79
N LEU A 53 12.59 -8.98 3.61
CA LEU A 53 12.91 -9.96 2.56
C LEU A 53 13.88 -11.04 3.06
N LYS A 54 14.89 -10.65 3.85
CA LYS A 54 15.87 -11.60 4.42
C LYS A 54 15.22 -12.70 5.26
N GLY A 55 14.18 -12.37 6.02
CA GLY A 55 13.43 -13.32 6.84
C GLY A 55 12.35 -14.11 6.08
N SER A 56 12.09 -13.79 4.81
CA SER A 56 10.97 -14.34 4.07
C SER A 56 11.33 -15.64 3.33
N PRO A 57 10.60 -16.75 3.52
CA PRO A 57 10.86 -18.00 2.80
C PRO A 57 10.53 -17.89 1.30
N THR A 58 9.61 -17.00 0.94
CA THR A 58 9.17 -16.78 -0.44
C THR A 58 9.54 -15.38 -0.92
N PRO A 59 9.74 -15.19 -2.23
CA PRO A 59 9.90 -13.84 -2.75
C PRO A 59 8.64 -13.01 -2.49
N HIS A 60 8.82 -11.70 -2.36
CA HIS A 60 7.73 -10.75 -2.21
C HIS A 60 6.78 -10.81 -3.41
N CYS A 61 7.34 -10.87 -4.62
CA CYS A 61 6.59 -11.16 -5.83
C CYS A 61 7.46 -11.88 -6.87
N VAL A 62 6.82 -12.42 -7.91
CA VAL A 62 7.54 -13.12 -9.00
C VAL A 62 8.49 -12.17 -9.73
N ALA A 63 8.12 -10.90 -9.90
CA ALA A 63 8.94 -9.91 -10.59
C ALA A 63 10.25 -9.57 -9.84
N SER A 64 10.25 -9.66 -8.51
CA SER A 64 11.41 -9.37 -7.66
C SER A 64 12.19 -10.62 -7.23
N ALA A 65 11.79 -11.83 -7.65
CA ALA A 65 12.25 -13.06 -7.01
C ALA A 65 13.78 -13.24 -6.96
N LYS A 66 14.49 -12.89 -8.04
CA LYS A 66 15.95 -12.94 -8.08
C LYS A 66 16.60 -11.91 -7.15
N HIS A 67 16.01 -10.71 -7.06
CA HIS A 67 16.50 -9.70 -6.12
C HIS A 67 16.32 -10.19 -4.68
N ASP A 68 15.15 -10.74 -4.35
CA ASP A 68 14.82 -11.20 -3.00
C ASP A 68 15.71 -12.38 -2.56
N GLU A 69 16.08 -13.26 -3.49
CA GLU A 69 17.11 -14.29 -3.26
C GLU A 69 18.46 -13.69 -2.88
N LEU A 70 18.95 -12.72 -3.66
CA LEU A 70 20.22 -12.03 -3.36
C LEU A 70 20.16 -11.29 -2.01
N VAL A 71 19.03 -10.67 -1.67
CA VAL A 71 18.86 -10.02 -0.37
C VAL A 71 18.96 -11.02 0.78
N ARG A 72 18.34 -12.20 0.65
CA ARG A 72 18.40 -13.26 1.67
C ARG A 72 19.83 -13.73 1.92
N GLU A 73 20.58 -13.94 0.86
CA GLU A 73 21.95 -14.46 0.91
C GLU A 73 22.96 -13.40 1.39
N TYR A 74 22.89 -12.17 0.86
CA TYR A 74 24.01 -11.22 0.95
C TYR A 74 23.77 -9.99 1.80
N VAL A 75 22.52 -9.59 2.10
CA VAL A 75 22.30 -8.41 2.95
C VAL A 75 22.59 -8.75 4.40
N ASP A 76 23.47 -8.00 5.04
CA ASP A 76 23.75 -8.12 6.47
C ASP A 76 22.60 -7.56 7.32
N GLY A 77 22.36 -8.19 8.47
CA GLY A 77 21.38 -7.73 9.46
C GLY A 77 20.36 -8.80 9.86
N GLU A 78 19.79 -8.64 11.05
CA GLU A 78 18.80 -9.57 11.59
C GLU A 78 17.45 -9.42 10.85
N PRO A 79 16.78 -10.52 10.48
CA PRO A 79 15.47 -10.44 9.85
C PRO A 79 14.45 -9.75 10.78
N VAL A 80 13.48 -9.07 10.19
CA VAL A 80 12.37 -8.44 10.92
C VAL A 80 11.09 -9.25 10.75
N SER A 81 10.27 -9.33 11.80
CA SER A 81 8.98 -10.02 11.72
C SER A 81 8.02 -9.30 10.77
N ALA A 82 7.04 -10.02 10.22
CA ALA A 82 6.00 -9.38 9.40
C ALA A 82 5.24 -8.32 10.20
N THR A 83 4.94 -8.57 11.48
CA THR A 83 4.25 -7.63 12.37
C THR A 83 5.02 -6.32 12.50
N ASP A 84 6.32 -6.40 12.79
CA ASP A 84 7.17 -5.21 12.97
C ASP A 84 7.38 -4.48 11.64
N TYR A 85 7.48 -5.22 10.54
CA TYR A 85 7.56 -4.65 9.21
C TYR A 85 6.32 -3.81 8.87
N TRP A 86 5.12 -4.36 9.03
CA TRP A 86 3.88 -3.64 8.74
C TRP A 86 3.68 -2.44 9.66
N ALA A 87 4.04 -2.56 10.94
CA ALA A 87 4.04 -1.43 11.87
C ALA A 87 5.02 -0.33 11.43
N GLY A 88 6.21 -0.70 10.95
CA GLY A 88 7.20 0.24 10.41
C GLY A 88 6.73 0.94 9.14
N VAL A 89 6.05 0.22 8.23
CA VAL A 89 5.44 0.79 7.02
C VAL A 89 4.41 1.86 7.39
N GLU A 90 3.50 1.58 8.33
CA GLU A 90 2.53 2.59 8.79
C GLU A 90 3.19 3.76 9.52
N ALA A 91 4.24 3.51 10.30
CA ALA A 91 4.98 4.55 11.00
C ALA A 91 5.65 5.53 10.02
N LEU A 92 6.29 5.01 8.96
CA LEU A 92 6.89 5.82 7.89
C LEU A 92 5.83 6.62 7.12
N ALA A 93 4.66 6.02 6.91
CA ALA A 93 3.53 6.68 6.26
C ALA A 93 2.94 7.85 7.08
N GLY A 94 3.17 7.89 8.39
CA GLY A 94 2.87 9.05 9.24
C GLY A 94 1.40 9.47 9.22
N ARG A 95 1.15 10.78 9.26
CA ARG A 95 -0.20 11.37 9.26
C ARG A 95 -0.55 12.01 7.93
N CYS A 96 -1.82 11.89 7.56
CA CYS A 96 -2.36 12.63 6.43
C CYS A 96 -2.49 14.13 6.79
N GLY A 97 -2.40 15.01 5.78
CA GLY A 97 -2.62 16.46 5.96
C GLY A 97 -4.01 16.85 6.47
N CYS A 98 -4.99 15.92 6.50
CA CYS A 98 -6.26 16.13 7.19
C CYS A 98 -6.24 15.78 8.69
N GLY A 99 -5.11 15.30 9.23
CA GLY A 99 -4.94 14.84 10.61
C GLY A 99 -5.18 13.34 10.85
N GLY A 100 -5.79 12.64 9.89
CA GLY A 100 -6.10 11.21 9.99
C GLY A 100 -4.88 10.29 9.87
N LYS A 101 -4.96 9.10 10.48
CA LYS A 101 -3.92 8.06 10.37
C LYS A 101 -3.91 7.47 8.96
N ILE A 102 -2.72 7.22 8.42
CA ILE A 102 -2.52 6.46 7.19
C ILE A 102 -2.23 5.01 7.57
N THR A 103 -3.02 4.07 7.06
CA THR A 103 -2.94 2.64 7.40
C THR A 103 -3.07 1.77 6.16
N LEU A 104 -2.65 0.52 6.25
CA LEU A 104 -2.80 -0.46 5.18
C LEU A 104 -4.28 -0.86 4.99
N ASP A 105 -5.02 -0.96 6.09
CA ASP A 105 -6.40 -1.47 6.11
C ASP A 105 -7.49 -0.39 5.94
N ALA A 106 -7.12 0.88 5.76
CA ALA A 106 -8.10 1.95 5.64
C ALA A 106 -8.92 1.81 4.33
N PRO A 107 -10.26 1.84 4.39
CA PRO A 107 -11.10 1.70 3.21
C PRO A 107 -11.01 2.94 2.32
N PRO A 108 -11.23 2.80 1.00
CA PRO A 108 -11.47 3.92 0.12
C PRO A 108 -12.64 4.77 0.62
N ARG A 109 -12.58 6.08 0.38
CA ARG A 109 -13.66 7.00 0.73
C ARG A 109 -13.92 7.94 -0.43
N CYS A 110 -15.18 8.33 -0.59
CA CYS A 110 -15.55 9.37 -1.52
C CYS A 110 -14.77 10.67 -1.19
N PRO A 111 -14.05 11.28 -2.16
CA PRO A 111 -13.26 12.48 -1.89
C PRO A 111 -14.12 13.72 -1.59
N ALA A 112 -15.41 13.70 -1.93
CA ALA A 112 -16.33 14.80 -1.69
C ALA A 112 -16.98 14.73 -0.30
N CYS A 113 -17.54 13.57 0.10
CA CYS A 113 -18.31 13.44 1.35
C CYS A 113 -17.73 12.47 2.38
N ARG A 114 -16.58 11.84 2.11
CA ARG A 114 -15.88 10.86 2.97
C ARG A 114 -16.65 9.55 3.23
N SER A 115 -17.79 9.34 2.56
CA SER A 115 -18.54 8.10 2.65
C SER A 115 -17.73 6.90 2.14
N VAL A 116 -17.90 5.76 2.81
CA VAL A 116 -17.40 4.45 2.36
C VAL A 116 -18.41 3.70 1.48
N LYS A 117 -19.58 4.29 1.25
CA LYS A 117 -20.63 3.71 0.41
C LYS A 117 -20.50 4.24 -1.02
N PHE A 118 -20.05 3.37 -1.91
CA PHE A 118 -19.91 3.62 -3.33
C PHE A 118 -20.02 2.30 -4.07
N GLU A 119 -20.39 2.36 -5.34
CA GLU A 119 -20.32 1.23 -6.26
C GLU A 119 -19.05 1.36 -7.09
N GLU A 120 -18.30 0.28 -7.22
CA GLU A 120 -17.16 0.20 -8.12
C GLU A 120 -17.60 -0.28 -9.49
N GLY A 121 -17.18 0.45 -10.52
CA GLY A 121 -17.40 0.15 -11.92
C GLY A 121 -16.17 -0.50 -12.56
N PRO A 122 -15.97 -0.33 -13.87
CA PRO A 122 -14.92 -1.01 -14.61
C PRO A 122 -13.51 -0.64 -14.10
N GLU A 123 -12.59 -1.59 -14.23
CA GLU A 123 -11.15 -1.34 -14.12
C GLU A 123 -10.74 -0.35 -15.22
N LEU A 124 -10.10 0.74 -14.83
CA LEU A 124 -9.61 1.78 -15.71
C LEU A 124 -8.13 1.56 -16.03
N ILE A 125 -7.36 1.15 -15.02
CA ILE A 125 -5.92 0.94 -15.12
C ILE A 125 -5.57 -0.30 -14.31
N ARG A 126 -4.75 -1.16 -14.91
CA ARG A 126 -4.03 -2.22 -14.19
C ARG A 126 -2.57 -1.80 -14.12
N TYR A 127 -1.98 -1.87 -12.93
CA TYR A 127 -0.59 -1.48 -12.72
C TYR A 127 0.13 -2.44 -11.80
N ASP A 128 1.43 -2.28 -11.85
CA ASP A 128 2.43 -3.10 -11.20
C ASP A 128 3.34 -2.21 -10.38
#